data_AF-K1U5Y4-F1
#
_entry.id   AF-K1U5Y4-F1
#
_cell.length_a   1.000
_cell.length_b   1.000
_cell.length_c   1.000
_cell.angle_alpha   90.00
_cell.angle_beta   90.00
_cell.angle_gamma   90.00
#
_symmetry.space_group_name_H-M   'P 1'
#
loop_
_entity.id
_entity.type
_entity.pdbx_description
1 polymer ?
#
loop_
_entity_poly.entity_id
_entity_poly.type
_entity_poly.pdbx_seq_one_letter_code
_entity_poly.pdbx_strand_id
1 'polypeptide(L)' 'KRDVGKGLPHRGPEELLPPTTTPEQPPLFRWRAHAHLLYENWLNYYVYQNTPYDLGAISKVEHEEE' A
#
# COMPACT_ATOMS: atom_id res chain seq x y z
N LYS A 1 -5.37 2.98 -18.98
CA LYS A 1 -4.63 3.84 -19.95
C LYS A 1 -3.60 3.05 -20.76
N ARG A 2 -2.70 2.28 -20.13
CA ARG A 2 -1.74 1.38 -20.82
C ARG A 2 -2.38 0.45 -21.86
N ASP A 3 -3.43 -0.27 -21.48
CA ASP A 3 -4.02 -1.32 -22.33
C ASP A 3 -4.95 -0.73 -23.40
N VAL A 4 -5.68 0.34 -23.07
CA VAL A 4 -6.49 1.13 -24.01
C VAL A 4 -5.62 1.72 -25.13
N GLY A 5 -4.43 2.25 -24.80
CA GLY A 5 -3.48 2.77 -25.79
C GLY A 5 -2.89 1.72 -26.74
N LYS A 6 -3.02 0.43 -26.41
CA LYS A 6 -2.59 -0.69 -27.26
C LYS A 6 -3.73 -1.30 -28.07
N GLY A 7 -4.94 -0.74 -28.00
CA GLY A 7 -6.13 -1.27 -28.69
C GLY A 7 -6.58 -2.64 -28.17
N LEU A 8 -6.12 -3.06 -26.99
CA LEU A 8 -6.48 -4.35 -26.42
C LEU A 8 -7.90 -4.28 -25.83
N PRO A 9 -8.72 -5.33 -26.00
CA PRO A 9 -10.02 -5.41 -25.33
C PRO A 9 -9.80 -5.39 -23.81
N HIS A 10 -10.30 -4.34 -23.16
CA HIS A 10 -10.15 -4.11 -21.74
C HIS A 10 -11.52 -3.82 -21.14
N ARG A 11 -12.00 -4.70 -20.26
CA ARG A 11 -13.10 -4.37 -19.36
C ARG A 11 -12.48 -3.52 -18.24
N GLY A 12 -12.95 -2.28 -18.11
CA GLY A 12 -12.52 -1.40 -17.02
C GLY A 12 -12.72 -2.09 -15.66
N PRO A 13 -11.94 -1.72 -14.64
CA PRO A 13 -12.08 -2.34 -13.32
C PRO A 13 -13.47 -2.05 -12.72
N GLU A 14 -14.25 -3.11 -12.49
CA GLU A 14 -15.70 -3.05 -12.20
C GLU A 14 -16.06 -2.29 -10.92
N GLU A 15 -15.21 -2.27 -9.90
CA GLU A 15 -15.47 -1.60 -8.61
C GLU A 15 -14.72 -0.28 -8.42
N LEU A 16 -13.75 0.02 -9.28
CA LEU A 16 -12.91 1.22 -9.21
C LEU A 16 -13.59 2.46 -9.80
N LEU A 17 -14.52 2.25 -10.73
CA LEU A 17 -15.28 3.28 -11.43
C LEU A 17 -16.78 2.94 -11.30
N PRO A 18 -17.63 3.86 -10.80
CA PRO A 18 -19.07 3.68 -10.87
C PRO A 18 -19.51 3.42 -12.33
N PRO A 19 -20.56 2.61 -12.58
CA PRO A 19 -21.02 2.29 -13.93
C PRO A 19 -21.47 3.52 -14.76
N THR A 20 -21.67 4.67 -14.11
CA THR A 20 -22.04 5.96 -14.72
C THR A 20 -20.89 6.97 -14.83
N THR A 21 -19.67 6.59 -14.45
CA THR A 21 -18.56 7.54 -14.33
C THR A 21 -17.68 7.55 -15.59
N THR A 22 -17.55 8.72 -16.20
CA THR A 22 -16.60 9.02 -17.28
C THR A 22 -15.15 8.79 -16.83
N PRO A 23 -14.22 8.39 -17.72
CA PRO A 23 -12.80 8.10 -17.42
C PRO A 23 -11.99 9.27 -16.81
N GLU A 24 -12.59 10.44 -16.68
CA GLU A 24 -12.00 11.69 -16.21
C GLU A 24 -12.14 11.88 -14.70
N GLN A 25 -13.04 11.16 -14.02
CA GLN A 25 -13.14 11.24 -12.58
C GLN A 25 -12.01 10.46 -11.89
N PRO A 26 -11.45 10.98 -10.78
CA PRO A 26 -10.42 10.29 -10.03
C PRO A 26 -10.96 8.97 -9.45
N PRO A 27 -10.16 7.89 -9.45
CA PRO A 27 -10.58 6.60 -8.93
C PRO A 27 -10.84 6.66 -7.42
N LEU A 28 -11.81 5.87 -6.96
CA LEU A 28 -12.14 5.80 -5.53
C LEU A 28 -11.11 4.95 -4.78
N PHE A 29 -10.35 5.57 -3.87
CA PHE A 29 -9.32 4.88 -3.09
C PHE A 29 -9.88 4.23 -1.82
N ARG A 30 -10.66 3.14 -1.97
CA ARG A 30 -11.39 2.50 -0.86
C ARG A 30 -10.56 1.57 0.03
N TRP A 31 -9.41 1.09 -0.46
CA TRP A 31 -8.57 0.11 0.26
C TRP A 31 -7.42 0.75 1.06
N ARG A 32 -7.31 2.09 1.09
CA ARG A 32 -6.21 2.79 1.78
C ARG A 32 -6.05 2.34 3.24
N ALA A 33 -7.13 2.42 4.02
CA ALA A 33 -7.09 2.10 5.44
C ALA A 33 -6.66 0.64 5.69
N HIS A 34 -7.18 -0.29 4.89
CA HIS A 34 -6.84 -1.71 4.99
C HIS A 34 -5.37 -1.98 4.63
N ALA A 35 -4.81 -1.26 3.66
CA ALA A 35 -3.39 -1.36 3.33
C ALA A 35 -2.51 -0.90 4.51
N HIS A 36 -2.84 0.23 5.14
CA HIS A 36 -2.11 0.69 6.33
C HIS A 36 -2.19 -0.35 7.47
N LEU A 37 -3.39 -0.85 7.77
CA LEU A 37 -3.58 -1.87 8.80
C LEU A 37 -2.82 -3.17 8.50
N LEU A 38 -2.76 -3.59 7.24
CA LEU A 38 -2.00 -4.78 6.84
C LEU A 38 -0.52 -4.63 7.19
N TYR A 39 0.11 -3.51 6.82
CA TYR A 39 1.53 -3.27 7.08
C TYR A 39 1.80 -3.10 8.58
N GLU A 40 0.99 -2.33 9.29
CA GLU A 40 1.14 -2.13 10.74
C GLU A 40 0.99 -3.44 11.50
N ASN A 41 -0.04 -4.23 11.19
CA ASN A 41 -0.27 -5.49 11.87
C ASN A 41 0.83 -6.51 11.54
N TRP A 42 1.28 -6.56 10.29
CA TRP A 42 2.35 -7.46 9.88
C TRP A 42 3.67 -7.13 10.60
N LEU A 43 4.08 -5.86 10.60
CA LEU A 43 5.32 -5.46 11.27
C LEU A 43 5.25 -5.66 12.79
N ASN A 44 4.15 -5.27 13.43
CA ASN A 44 4.07 -5.33 14.88
C ASN A 44 3.87 -6.75 15.41
N TYR A 45 2.88 -7.48 14.90
CA TYR A 45 2.49 -8.77 15.47
C TYR A 45 3.25 -9.95 14.87
N TYR A 46 3.65 -9.86 13.59
CA TYR A 46 4.29 -10.99 12.92
C TYR A 46 5.81 -10.86 12.84
N VAL A 47 6.35 -9.65 12.70
CA VAL A 47 7.81 -9.44 12.65
C VAL A 47 8.37 -9.12 14.03
N TYR A 48 7.93 -8.02 14.66
CA TYR A 48 8.54 -7.51 15.88
C TYR A 48 8.35 -8.45 17.08
N GLN A 49 7.12 -8.91 17.33
CA GLN A 49 6.82 -9.74 18.51
C GLN A 49 7.30 -11.19 18.39
N ASN A 50 7.41 -11.74 17.17
CA ASN A 50 7.82 -13.13 16.97
C ASN A 50 9.32 -13.31 16.73
N THR A 51 10.06 -12.22 16.48
CA THR A 51 11.50 -12.30 16.26
C THR A 51 12.22 -11.92 17.55
N PRO A 52 13.09 -12.78 18.10
CA PRO A 52 13.85 -12.45 19.30
C PRO A 52 14.94 -11.42 18.94
N TYR A 53 14.60 -10.15 19.07
CA TYR A 53 15.56 -9.06 18.93
C TYR A 53 16.33 -8.88 20.24
N ASP A 54 17.65 -9.00 20.19
CA ASP A 54 18.53 -8.56 21.27
C ASP A 54 18.79 -7.05 21.09
N LEU A 55 18.16 -6.24 21.94
CA LEU A 55 18.34 -4.78 21.94
C LEU A 55 19.79 -4.37 22.22
N GLY A 56 20.58 -5.22 22.90
CA GLY A 56 22.00 -4.99 23.14
C GLY A 56 22.88 -5.17 21.89
N ALA A 57 22.39 -5.91 20.89
CA ALA A 57 23.06 -6.09 19.61
C ALA A 57 22.71 -5.02 18.57
N ILE A 58 21.72 -4.16 18.84
CA ILE A 58 21.30 -3.10 17.93
C ILE A 58 22.21 -1.89 18.13
N SER A 59 22.95 -1.52 17.08
CA SER A 59 23.80 -0.32 17.07
C SER A 59 22.94 0.94 17.27
N LYS A 60 23.37 1.84 18.16
CA LYS A 60 22.77 3.17 18.28
C LYS A 60 23.07 3.96 17.03
N VAL A 61 22.03 4.50 16.41
CA VAL A 61 22.18 5.50 15.35
C VAL A 61 22.61 6.80 16.03
N GLU A 62 23.81 7.28 15.71
CA GLU A 62 24.23 8.63 16.12
C GLU A 62 23.46 9.64 15.26
N HIS A 63 22.74 10.53 15.91
CA HIS A 63 22.16 11.69 15.26
C HIS A 63 23.23 12.79 15.26
N GLU A 64 23.69 13.20 14.10
CA GLU A 64 24.47 14.43 13.97
C GLU A 64 23.55 15.59 14.38
N GLU A 65 23.88 16.27 15.48
CA GLU A 65 23.25 17.53 15.86
C GLU A 65 23.63 18.57 14.79
N GLU A 66 22.63 19.12 14.10
CA GLU A 66 22.77 20.15 13.06
C GLU A 66 22.94 21.56 13.65
#